data_AF-A0A8H3AD75-F1
#
_entry.id   AF-A0A8H3AD75-F1
#
_cell.length_a   1.000
_cell.length_b   1.000
_cell.length_c   1.000
_cell.angle_alpha   90.00
_cell.angle_beta   90.00
_cell.angle_gamma   90.00
#
_symmetry.space_group_name_H-M   'P 1'
#
loop_
_entity.id
_entity.type
_entity.pdbx_description
1 polymer ?
#
loop_
_entity_poly.entity_id
_entity_poly.type
_entity_poly.pdbx_seq_one_letter_code
_entity_poly.pdbx_strand_id
1 'polypeptide(L)'
;MLLQRMSTDCEPILLFSRCVMVVVSELGTHSEGDNKESYNCVLGWSCCHECPRESEIASRSDASMLLKLLWDDDKQFTKAMLWTYSPGLSSVMYLLWRYVIYERYLQAHPSPERFIIPFMDVFWRCVLSAPPDQFVAFSLINTFTFRHTLIWRNTPARPELADSRLLIQAGIDQLHLGTLPPYGLELLKENLLVDDIPGVLFFLHRHFTPGCEDLIPLLIGTTIRRFWMIFLEEKLGRDILLLSLTYSFGWFQGFIECLKEPTDKNEYIKEQTLLQVLDNDLISFIGCIILFLNPTPPLLQLSGEPERNEKFLRGCEKLFHLLGDLPSGNRLDEHFDSRNVGW
;
A
#
# COMPACT_ATOMS: atom_id res chain seq x y z
N MET A 1 -3.18 -2.12 -21.89
CA MET A 1 -3.96 -1.24 -22.80
C MET A 1 -3.70 0.26 -22.55
N LEU A 2 -3.41 0.70 -21.32
CA LEU A 2 -3.03 2.10 -21.01
C LEU A 2 -1.63 2.51 -21.52
N LEU A 3 -0.66 1.59 -21.45
CA LEU A 3 0.74 1.88 -21.84
C LEU A 3 0.96 2.15 -23.34
N GLN A 4 0.10 1.65 -24.23
CA GLN A 4 0.21 1.86 -25.68
C GLN A 4 -0.36 3.21 -26.16
N ARG A 5 -1.04 3.97 -25.29
CA ARG A 5 -1.64 5.28 -25.63
C ARG A 5 -0.80 6.49 -25.19
N MET A 6 0.37 6.28 -24.58
CA MET A 6 1.24 7.36 -24.10
C MET A 6 2.06 8.02 -25.25
N SER A 7 1.32 8.44 -26.27
CA SER A 7 1.75 9.34 -27.36
C SER A 7 2.12 10.72 -26.81
N THR A 8 2.88 11.50 -27.58
CA THR A 8 3.39 12.86 -27.32
C THR A 8 2.38 13.87 -26.74
N ASP A 9 1.07 13.59 -26.78
CA ASP A 9 0.02 14.42 -26.21
C ASP A 9 -0.12 14.31 -24.68
N CYS A 10 0.47 13.29 -24.04
CA CYS A 10 0.40 13.08 -22.59
C CYS A 10 1.47 13.84 -21.79
N GLU A 11 2.49 14.40 -22.44
CA GLU A 11 3.62 15.07 -21.77
C GLU A 11 3.18 16.23 -20.86
N PRO A 12 2.23 17.12 -21.24
CA PRO A 12 1.77 18.20 -20.35
C PRO A 12 1.06 17.69 -19.09
N ILE A 13 0.29 16.60 -19.21
CA ILE A 13 -0.47 16.02 -18.09
C ILE A 13 0.51 15.38 -17.08
N LEU A 14 1.54 14.70 -17.57
CA LEU A 14 2.59 14.11 -16.73
C LEU A 14 3.41 15.20 -16.02
N LEU A 15 3.75 16.28 -16.73
CA LEU A 15 4.46 17.43 -16.13
C LEU A 15 3.62 18.07 -15.01
N PHE A 16 2.34 18.32 -15.27
CA PHE A 16 1.43 18.87 -14.27
C PHE A 16 1.31 17.96 -13.04
N SER A 17 1.13 16.66 -13.26
CA SER A 17 1.01 15.66 -12.19
C SER A 17 2.24 15.61 -11.27
N ARG A 18 3.43 15.76 -11.84
CA ARG A 18 4.66 15.89 -11.04
C ARG A 18 4.78 17.19 -10.30
N CYS A 19 4.44 18.32 -10.92
CA CYS A 19 4.43 19.60 -10.21
C CYS A 19 3.52 19.50 -8.99
N VAL A 20 2.35 18.87 -9.15
CA VAL A 20 1.45 18.53 -8.05
C VAL A 20 2.14 17.65 -7.00
N MET A 21 2.77 16.55 -7.41
CA MET A 21 3.48 15.65 -6.48
C MET A 21 4.57 16.39 -5.68
N VAL A 22 5.40 17.20 -6.34
CA VAL A 22 6.48 17.97 -5.70
C VAL A 22 5.90 18.95 -4.68
N VAL A 23 4.88 19.71 -5.07
CA VAL A 23 4.21 20.66 -4.16
C VAL A 23 3.61 19.92 -2.95
N VAL A 24 2.91 18.82 -3.17
CA VAL A 24 2.32 18.04 -2.06
C VAL A 24 3.42 17.45 -1.16
N SER A 25 4.53 17.02 -1.75
CA SER A 25 5.66 16.45 -1.01
C SER A 25 6.36 17.49 -0.14
N GLU A 26 6.62 18.68 -0.70
CA GLU A 26 7.15 19.84 0.04
C GLU A 26 6.19 20.22 1.17
N LEU A 27 4.89 20.35 0.88
CA LEU A 27 3.88 20.65 1.89
C LEU A 27 3.78 19.57 2.98
N GLY A 28 4.04 18.31 2.63
CA GLY A 28 4.09 17.16 3.52
C GLY A 28 5.29 17.21 4.47
N THR A 29 6.51 17.35 3.94
CA THR A 29 7.76 17.38 4.73
C THR A 29 7.86 18.62 5.61
N HIS A 30 7.40 19.77 5.12
CA HIS A 30 7.36 20.99 5.90
C HIS A 30 6.41 20.88 7.11
N SER A 31 5.40 20.00 7.06
CA SER A 31 4.51 19.71 8.19
C SER A 31 5.16 18.97 9.37
N GLU A 32 6.45 18.64 9.30
CA GLU A 32 7.26 18.08 10.38
C GLU A 32 7.76 19.16 11.37
N GLY A 33 6.95 19.48 12.38
CA GLY A 33 7.37 20.35 13.48
C GLY A 33 6.47 20.21 14.71
N ASP A 34 6.99 20.55 15.90
CA ASP A 34 6.26 20.47 17.18
C ASP A 34 4.96 21.30 17.19
N ASN A 35 4.83 22.27 16.28
CA ASN A 35 3.60 23.01 16.00
C ASN A 35 2.92 22.47 14.73
N LYS A 36 2.13 21.40 14.87
CA LYS A 36 1.29 20.77 13.83
C LYS A 36 0.24 21.70 13.16
N GLU A 37 0.24 22.97 13.53
CA GLU A 37 -0.71 24.03 13.15
C GLU A 37 -0.27 24.83 11.91
N SER A 38 1.00 24.74 11.52
CA SER A 38 1.68 25.70 10.63
C SER A 38 1.36 25.61 9.14
N TYR A 39 0.48 24.70 8.68
CA TYR A 39 0.17 24.56 7.23
C TYR A 39 -1.32 24.60 6.90
N ASN A 40 -2.17 24.76 7.92
CA ASN A 40 -3.53 25.19 7.66
C ASN A 40 -3.54 26.65 7.13
N CYS A 41 -2.44 27.40 7.27
CA CYS A 41 -2.27 28.73 6.70
C CYS A 41 -2.16 28.73 5.18
N VAL A 42 -1.55 27.71 4.56
CA VAL A 42 -1.49 27.57 3.09
C VAL A 42 -2.91 27.42 2.53
N LEU A 43 -3.78 26.72 3.27
CA LEU A 43 -5.19 26.59 2.91
C LEU A 43 -6.05 27.80 3.34
N GLY A 44 -5.47 28.75 4.09
CA GLY A 44 -6.18 29.90 4.67
C GLY A 44 -7.01 29.60 5.93
N TRP A 45 -6.88 28.41 6.51
CA TRP A 45 -7.57 27.97 7.73
C TRP A 45 -6.87 28.37 9.03
N SER A 46 -5.57 28.69 9.00
CA SER A 46 -4.82 29.23 10.15
C SER A 46 -3.90 30.38 9.74
N CYS A 47 -3.21 31.00 10.70
CA CYS A 47 -2.19 32.02 10.44
C CYS A 47 -0.84 31.49 10.93
N CYS A 48 0.25 31.78 10.21
CA CYS A 48 1.61 31.56 10.70
C CYS A 48 2.50 32.78 10.38
N HIS A 49 3.69 32.86 10.98
CA HIS A 49 4.61 33.99 10.76
C HIS A 49 5.24 34.02 9.35
N GLU A 50 5.25 32.89 8.66
CA GLU A 50 5.90 32.71 7.35
C GLU A 50 4.94 32.93 6.17
N CYS A 51 3.63 32.83 6.40
CA CYS A 51 2.61 33.01 5.37
C CYS A 51 1.82 34.32 5.65
N PRO A 52 1.76 35.26 4.69
CA PRO A 52 0.80 36.36 4.75
C PRO A 52 -0.62 35.80 4.96
N ARG A 53 -1.58 36.64 5.39
CA ARG A 53 -3.00 36.25 5.35
C ARG A 53 -3.42 36.08 3.89
N GLU A 54 -3.23 34.88 3.38
CA GLU A 54 -3.66 34.43 2.06
C GLU A 54 -5.19 34.31 2.04
N SER A 55 -5.79 34.44 0.85
CA SER A 55 -7.19 34.08 0.63
C SER A 55 -7.36 32.57 0.80
N GLU A 56 -8.42 32.15 1.49
CA GLU A 56 -8.78 30.74 1.65
C GLU A 56 -8.86 30.03 0.29
N ILE A 57 -7.99 29.03 0.07
CA ILE A 57 -7.92 28.28 -1.20
C ILE A 57 -9.13 27.35 -1.35
N ALA A 58 -9.55 26.74 -0.24
CA ALA A 58 -10.73 25.89 -0.17
C ALA A 58 -11.30 25.99 1.24
N SER A 59 -12.63 26.08 1.39
CA SER A 59 -13.21 26.16 2.73
C SER A 59 -13.19 24.82 3.45
N ARG A 60 -13.16 24.83 4.79
CA ARG A 60 -13.31 23.59 5.58
C ARG A 60 -14.63 22.88 5.30
N SER A 61 -15.70 23.63 5.06
CA SER A 61 -16.99 23.07 4.65
C SER A 61 -16.91 22.37 3.31
N ASP A 62 -16.17 22.91 2.34
CA ASP A 62 -15.99 22.29 1.02
C ASP A 62 -15.17 21.01 1.14
N ALA A 63 -14.09 21.01 1.94
CA ALA A 63 -13.29 19.80 2.18
C ALA A 63 -14.10 18.71 2.89
N SER A 64 -14.93 19.07 3.87
CA SER A 64 -15.85 18.16 4.54
C SER A 64 -16.90 17.58 3.58
N MET A 65 -17.50 18.44 2.75
CA MET A 65 -18.49 18.03 1.76
C MET A 65 -17.86 17.11 0.71
N LEU A 66 -16.66 17.43 0.25
CA LEU A 66 -15.91 16.61 -0.70
C LEU A 66 -15.62 15.23 -0.11
N LEU A 67 -15.11 15.14 1.12
CA LEU A 67 -14.87 13.85 1.79
C LEU A 67 -16.15 13.02 1.84
N LYS A 68 -17.27 13.65 2.22
CA LYS A 68 -18.56 12.99 2.29
C LYS A 68 -19.03 12.49 0.93
N LEU A 69 -18.91 13.30 -0.12
CA LEU A 69 -19.30 12.92 -1.48
C LEU A 69 -18.49 11.72 -1.98
N LEU A 70 -17.17 11.74 -1.79
CA LEU A 70 -16.28 10.65 -2.20
C LEU A 70 -16.53 9.35 -1.43
N TRP A 71 -16.93 9.46 -0.16
CA TRP A 71 -17.24 8.31 0.68
C TRP A 71 -18.64 7.73 0.43
N ASP A 72 -19.64 8.59 0.25
CA ASP A 72 -21.02 8.16 0.01
C ASP A 72 -21.17 7.48 -1.38
N ASP A 73 -20.30 7.80 -2.34
CA ASP A 73 -20.27 7.25 -3.72
C ASP A 73 -18.93 6.53 -4.02
N ASP A 74 -18.34 5.88 -3.00
CA ASP A 74 -16.99 5.30 -3.02
C ASP A 74 -16.72 4.31 -4.17
N LYS A 75 -17.72 3.50 -4.54
CA LYS A 75 -17.63 2.50 -5.62
C LYS A 75 -17.56 3.15 -6.99
N GLN A 76 -18.46 4.10 -7.27
CA GLN A 76 -18.53 4.83 -8.54
C GLN A 76 -17.28 5.70 -8.67
N PHE A 77 -16.86 6.34 -7.59
CA PHE A 77 -15.61 7.07 -7.53
C PHE A 77 -14.41 6.17 -7.87
N THR A 78 -14.25 5.04 -7.18
CA THR A 78 -13.14 4.08 -7.44
C THR A 78 -13.15 3.62 -8.89
N LYS A 79 -14.33 3.29 -9.42
CA LYS A 79 -14.48 2.89 -10.82
C LYS A 79 -14.19 4.04 -11.78
N ALA A 80 -14.49 5.29 -11.48
CA ALA A 80 -14.09 6.40 -12.35
C ALA A 80 -12.55 6.50 -12.35
N MET A 81 -11.95 6.52 -11.16
CA MET A 81 -10.52 6.73 -10.97
C MET A 81 -9.66 5.64 -11.62
N LEU A 82 -10.04 4.37 -11.51
CA LEU A 82 -9.29 3.27 -12.14
C LEU A 82 -9.26 3.33 -13.67
N TRP A 83 -10.23 4.00 -14.28
CA TRP A 83 -10.37 4.07 -15.74
C TRP A 83 -9.88 5.41 -16.31
N THR A 84 -9.48 6.36 -15.46
CA THR A 84 -9.05 7.70 -15.86
C THR A 84 -7.71 8.08 -15.23
N TYR A 85 -6.75 8.50 -16.05
CA TYR A 85 -5.51 9.08 -15.54
C TYR A 85 -5.82 10.41 -14.83
N SER A 86 -5.48 10.48 -13.54
CA SER A 86 -5.91 11.58 -12.66
C SER A 86 -4.71 12.31 -12.05
N PRO A 87 -4.20 13.37 -12.70
CA PRO A 87 -2.93 14.01 -12.34
C PRO A 87 -2.96 14.81 -11.02
N GLY A 88 -4.13 15.02 -10.42
CA GLY A 88 -4.30 15.85 -9.23
C GLY A 88 -4.72 15.11 -7.97
N LEU A 89 -4.69 13.77 -7.97
CA LEU A 89 -5.29 12.98 -6.91
C LEU A 89 -4.60 13.18 -5.56
N SER A 90 -3.27 13.30 -5.54
CA SER A 90 -2.48 13.59 -4.35
C SER A 90 -2.80 14.96 -3.75
N SER A 91 -3.11 15.98 -4.55
CA SER A 91 -3.57 17.29 -4.03
C SER A 91 -4.92 17.18 -3.34
N VAL A 92 -5.86 16.44 -3.92
CA VAL A 92 -7.16 16.20 -3.28
C VAL A 92 -6.94 15.46 -1.96
N MET A 93 -6.12 14.42 -1.95
CA MET A 93 -5.82 13.67 -0.72
C MET A 93 -5.11 14.53 0.33
N TYR A 94 -4.20 15.41 -0.08
CA TYR A 94 -3.58 16.39 0.83
C TYR A 94 -4.64 17.28 1.48
N LEU A 95 -5.54 17.89 0.70
CA LEU A 95 -6.62 18.72 1.24
C LEU A 95 -7.47 17.97 2.27
N LEU A 96 -7.89 16.74 1.95
CA LEU A 96 -8.72 15.91 2.84
C LEU A 96 -7.94 15.48 4.09
N TRP A 97 -6.66 15.13 3.94
CA TRP A 97 -5.78 14.82 5.05
C TRP A 97 -5.66 16.01 6.01
N ARG A 98 -5.41 17.21 5.47
CA ARG A 98 -5.36 18.45 6.27
C ARG A 98 -6.67 18.72 7.00
N TYR A 99 -7.80 18.52 6.34
CA TYR A 99 -9.12 18.65 6.96
C TYR A 99 -9.27 17.71 8.17
N VAL A 100 -8.95 16.42 8.00
CA VAL A 100 -9.01 15.42 9.08
C VAL A 100 -8.09 15.76 10.25
N ILE A 101 -6.86 16.19 9.97
CA ILE A 101 -5.90 16.58 11.00
C ILE A 101 -6.37 17.83 11.75
N TYR A 102 -6.89 18.81 11.02
CA TYR A 102 -7.30 20.08 11.60
C TYR A 102 -8.60 19.99 12.41
N GLU A 103 -9.61 19.25 11.94
CA GLU A 103 -10.84 19.02 12.72
C GLU A 103 -10.56 18.28 14.03
N ARG A 104 -9.62 17.33 14.01
CA ARG A 104 -9.14 16.67 15.23
C ARG A 104 -8.46 17.64 16.18
N TYR A 105 -7.69 18.59 15.66
CA TYR A 105 -7.02 19.60 16.48
C TYR A 105 -8.02 20.57 17.11
N LEU A 106 -8.96 21.10 16.29
CA LEU A 106 -9.91 22.12 16.73
C LEU A 106 -10.91 21.62 17.78
N GLN A 107 -11.15 20.32 17.85
CA GLN A 107 -12.18 19.77 18.71
C GLN A 107 -11.65 18.55 19.47
N ALA A 108 -11.94 18.53 20.78
CA ALA A 108 -12.19 17.30 21.54
C ALA A 108 -13.46 16.61 20.99
N HIS A 109 -13.48 16.32 19.69
CA HIS A 109 -14.62 15.75 18.99
C HIS A 109 -14.89 14.38 19.60
N PRO A 110 -16.12 14.11 20.09
CA PRO A 110 -16.42 12.85 20.78
C PRO A 110 -16.37 11.62 19.87
N SER A 111 -16.23 11.81 18.55
CA SER A 111 -16.20 10.73 17.57
C SER A 111 -15.27 11.08 16.38
N PRO A 112 -13.93 10.97 16.55
CA PRO A 112 -12.96 11.19 15.47
C PRO A 112 -13.13 10.18 14.31
N GLU A 113 -13.78 9.06 14.59
CA GLU A 113 -14.21 8.04 13.62
C GLU A 113 -14.98 8.62 12.42
N ARG A 114 -15.81 9.67 12.64
CA ARG A 114 -16.70 10.24 11.61
C ARG A 114 -16.00 10.76 10.37
N PHE A 115 -14.74 11.19 10.49
CA PHE A 115 -13.96 11.73 9.38
C PHE A 115 -12.69 10.91 9.11
N ILE A 116 -12.14 10.22 10.12
CA ILE A 116 -10.97 9.33 9.91
C ILE A 116 -11.36 8.11 9.06
N ILE A 117 -12.48 7.44 9.35
CA ILE A 117 -12.86 6.22 8.62
C ILE A 117 -13.12 6.51 7.13
N PRO A 118 -13.96 7.52 6.77
CA PRO A 118 -14.14 7.90 5.37
C PRO A 118 -12.82 8.26 4.68
N PHE A 119 -11.97 9.04 5.35
CA PHE A 119 -10.70 9.47 4.77
C PHE A 119 -9.78 8.29 4.48
N MET A 120 -9.60 7.39 5.44
CA MET A 120 -8.71 6.24 5.27
C MET A 120 -9.16 5.34 4.13
N ASP A 121 -10.47 5.13 3.96
CA ASP A 121 -10.97 4.30 2.88
C ASP A 121 -10.82 4.98 1.51
N VAL A 122 -11.20 6.25 1.40
CA VAL A 122 -10.99 7.05 0.18
C VAL A 122 -9.50 7.14 -0.17
N PHE A 123 -8.63 7.32 0.83
CA PHE A 123 -7.18 7.37 0.66
C PHE A 123 -6.65 6.10 0.00
N TRP A 124 -6.98 4.92 0.53
CA TRP A 124 -6.47 3.67 -0.03
C TRP A 124 -7.08 3.35 -1.41
N ARG A 125 -8.35 3.70 -1.66
CA ARG A 125 -8.94 3.65 -3.01
C ARG A 125 -8.17 4.54 -3.99
N CYS A 126 -7.72 5.71 -3.54
CA CYS A 126 -6.88 6.60 -4.33
C CYS A 126 -5.48 6.03 -4.55
N VAL A 127 -4.84 5.42 -3.54
CA VAL A 127 -3.55 4.70 -3.71
C VAL A 127 -3.67 3.62 -4.79
N LEU A 128 -4.77 2.86 -4.80
CA LEU A 128 -5.01 1.80 -5.79
C LEU A 128 -5.24 2.32 -7.21
N SER A 129 -5.61 3.59 -7.38
CA SER A 129 -5.92 4.22 -8.66
C SER A 129 -4.95 5.33 -9.05
N ALA A 130 -3.94 5.59 -8.22
CA ALA A 130 -2.99 6.67 -8.43
C ALA A 130 -2.11 6.38 -9.66
N PRO A 131 -1.83 7.41 -10.45
CA PRO A 131 -0.69 7.40 -11.35
C PRO A 131 0.63 7.13 -10.61
N PRO A 132 1.60 6.41 -11.23
CA PRO A 132 2.89 6.14 -10.61
C PRO A 132 3.58 7.40 -10.05
N ASP A 133 3.59 8.46 -10.84
CA ASP A 133 4.22 9.75 -10.55
C ASP A 133 3.59 10.56 -9.40
N GLN A 134 2.61 10.00 -8.68
CA GLN A 134 2.06 10.58 -7.45
C GLN A 134 2.36 9.75 -6.18
N PHE A 135 2.93 8.55 -6.30
CA PHE A 135 3.10 7.65 -5.14
C PHE A 135 3.96 8.24 -4.03
N VAL A 136 4.96 9.07 -4.35
CA VAL A 136 5.79 9.74 -3.33
C VAL A 136 4.94 10.62 -2.41
N ALA A 137 4.02 11.41 -2.99
CA ALA A 137 3.10 12.25 -2.22
C ALA A 137 2.15 11.41 -1.34
N PHE A 138 1.62 10.31 -1.87
CA PHE A 138 0.79 9.38 -1.10
C PHE A 138 1.54 8.76 0.07
N SER A 139 2.77 8.33 -0.15
CA SER A 139 3.59 7.70 0.89
C SER A 139 3.93 8.67 2.03
N LEU A 140 4.20 9.94 1.70
CA LEU A 140 4.38 11.00 2.69
C LEU A 140 3.12 11.20 3.52
N ILE A 141 1.95 11.33 2.88
CA ILE A 141 0.66 11.43 3.58
C ILE A 141 0.43 10.22 4.49
N ASN A 142 0.71 9.01 4.02
CA ASN A 142 0.54 7.78 4.80
C ASN A 142 1.44 7.77 6.05
N THR A 143 2.71 8.14 5.89
CA THR A 143 3.71 8.21 6.97
C THR A 143 3.22 9.07 8.13
N PHE A 144 2.66 10.25 7.83
CA PHE A 144 2.11 11.14 8.86
C PHE A 144 0.74 10.73 9.40
N THR A 145 0.01 9.91 8.66
CA THR A 145 -1.32 9.41 9.03
C THR A 145 -1.26 8.17 9.93
N PHE A 146 -0.09 7.53 10.09
CA PHE A 146 0.06 6.22 10.76
C PHE A 146 -0.67 6.08 12.11
N ARG A 147 -0.68 7.13 12.97
CA ARG A 147 -1.37 7.10 14.27
C ARG A 147 -2.91 6.98 14.16
N HIS A 148 -3.48 7.34 13.02
CA HIS A 148 -4.93 7.34 12.77
C HIS A 148 -5.43 6.00 12.24
N THR A 149 -4.53 5.14 11.77
CA THR A 149 -4.86 3.82 11.20
C THR A 149 -5.51 2.89 12.22
N LEU A 150 -5.25 3.05 13.52
CA LEU A 150 -5.80 2.19 14.58
C LEU A 150 -7.32 2.26 14.70
N ILE A 151 -7.89 3.47 14.58
CA ILE A 151 -9.35 3.68 14.63
C ILE A 151 -10.00 2.96 13.45
N TRP A 152 -9.46 3.20 12.25
CA TRP A 152 -9.95 2.61 11.02
C TRP A 152 -9.80 1.08 10.98
N ARG A 153 -8.69 0.54 11.52
CA ARG A 153 -8.43 -0.91 11.61
C ARG A 153 -9.52 -1.66 12.37
N ASN A 154 -10.10 -1.04 13.41
CA ASN A 154 -11.06 -1.69 14.30
C ASN A 154 -12.52 -1.55 13.86
N THR A 155 -12.81 -0.70 12.88
CA THR A 155 -14.17 -0.57 12.34
C THR A 155 -14.46 -1.75 11.41
N PRO A 156 -15.66 -2.32 11.32
CA PRO A 156 -16.02 -3.25 10.25
C PRO A 156 -16.08 -2.56 8.88
N ALA A 157 -15.58 -3.21 7.82
CA ALA A 157 -15.85 -2.80 6.44
C ALA A 157 -17.24 -3.28 5.99
N ARG A 158 -17.73 -2.75 4.86
CA ARG A 158 -18.99 -3.16 4.22
C ARG A 158 -18.71 -3.67 2.80
N PRO A 159 -18.01 -4.80 2.65
CA PRO A 159 -17.58 -5.27 1.35
C PRO A 159 -18.78 -5.69 0.48
N GLU A 160 -18.72 -5.35 -0.80
CA GLU A 160 -19.62 -5.86 -1.84
C GLU A 160 -18.78 -6.61 -2.87
N LEU A 161 -19.20 -7.80 -3.28
CA LEU A 161 -18.41 -8.67 -4.15
C LEU A 161 -17.85 -7.98 -5.40
N ALA A 162 -18.66 -7.19 -6.11
CA ALA A 162 -18.21 -6.49 -7.31
C ALA A 162 -17.11 -5.46 -7.02
N ASP A 163 -17.23 -4.73 -5.90
CA ASP A 163 -16.24 -3.76 -5.45
C ASP A 163 -14.99 -4.46 -4.91
N SER A 164 -15.13 -5.50 -4.08
CA SER A 164 -14.03 -6.31 -3.57
C SER A 164 -13.14 -6.87 -4.69
N ARG A 165 -13.74 -7.43 -5.74
CA ARG A 165 -13.00 -7.93 -6.91
C ARG A 165 -12.30 -6.80 -7.66
N LEU A 166 -12.95 -5.64 -7.81
CA LEU A 166 -12.37 -4.46 -8.45
C LEU A 166 -11.16 -3.96 -7.66
N LEU A 167 -11.26 -3.87 -6.33
CA LEU A 167 -10.17 -3.43 -5.45
C LEU A 167 -8.98 -4.39 -5.48
N ILE A 168 -9.23 -5.71 -5.39
CA ILE A 168 -8.16 -6.71 -5.45
C ILE A 168 -7.46 -6.67 -6.80
N GLN A 169 -8.22 -6.56 -7.90
CA GLN A 169 -7.62 -6.43 -9.24
C GLN A 169 -6.81 -5.14 -9.36
N ALA A 170 -7.31 -4.01 -8.86
CA ALA A 170 -6.56 -2.76 -8.83
C ALA A 170 -5.26 -2.88 -8.03
N GLY A 171 -5.28 -3.57 -6.88
CA GLY A 171 -4.09 -3.87 -6.11
C GLY A 171 -3.07 -4.70 -6.86
N ILE A 172 -3.52 -5.76 -7.55
CA ILE A 172 -2.68 -6.58 -8.43
C ILE A 172 -2.05 -5.71 -9.52
N ASP A 173 -2.85 -4.88 -10.20
CA ASP A 173 -2.39 -4.03 -11.29
C ASP A 173 -1.32 -3.04 -10.80
N GLN A 174 -1.52 -2.42 -9.64
CA GLN A 174 -0.55 -1.48 -9.05
C GLN A 174 0.76 -2.17 -8.64
N LEU A 175 0.68 -3.34 -8.03
CA LEU A 175 1.88 -4.14 -7.72
C LEU A 175 2.61 -4.54 -9.01
N HIS A 176 1.86 -4.90 -10.06
CA HIS A 176 2.41 -5.31 -11.34
C HIS A 176 3.11 -4.17 -12.08
N LEU A 177 2.58 -2.94 -12.04
CA LEU A 177 3.24 -1.78 -12.64
C LEU A 177 4.68 -1.61 -12.13
N GLY A 178 4.90 -1.86 -10.84
CA GLY A 178 6.22 -1.86 -10.23
C GLY A 178 7.14 -3.03 -10.62
N THR A 179 6.69 -3.95 -11.48
CA THR A 179 7.49 -5.08 -11.98
C THR A 179 7.91 -4.94 -13.44
N LEU A 180 7.39 -3.94 -14.14
CA LEU A 180 7.71 -3.71 -15.54
C LEU A 180 9.07 -3.01 -15.67
N PRO A 181 9.92 -3.41 -16.63
CA PRO A 181 11.16 -2.68 -16.89
C PRO A 181 10.84 -1.24 -17.31
N PRO A 182 11.71 -0.27 -16.99
CA PRO A 182 11.51 1.12 -17.38
C PRO A 182 11.65 1.22 -18.90
N TYR A 183 10.54 1.10 -19.62
CA TYR A 183 10.50 1.28 -21.07
C TYR A 183 10.71 2.76 -21.42
N GLY A 184 11.97 3.19 -21.44
CA GLY A 184 12.42 4.50 -21.95
C GLY A 184 11.96 5.75 -21.19
N LEU A 185 10.97 5.62 -20.29
CA LEU A 185 10.51 6.67 -19.41
C LEU A 185 11.11 6.44 -18.01
N GLU A 186 12.39 6.80 -17.85
CA GLU A 186 12.99 6.97 -16.50
C GLU A 186 12.16 7.87 -15.58
N LEU A 187 11.30 8.64 -16.23
CA LEU A 187 10.26 9.52 -15.78
C LEU A 187 9.12 8.84 -14.98
N LEU A 188 8.93 7.52 -15.03
CA LEU A 188 7.88 6.80 -14.28
C LEU A 188 8.43 5.91 -13.14
N LYS A 189 9.65 6.20 -12.66
CA LYS A 189 10.34 5.38 -11.64
C LYS A 189 9.69 5.38 -10.26
N GLU A 190 8.69 6.21 -10.02
CA GLU A 190 7.96 6.27 -8.76
C GLU A 190 6.82 5.25 -8.82
N ASN A 191 7.07 4.04 -8.36
CA ASN A 191 6.02 3.02 -8.20
C ASN A 191 5.60 2.95 -6.73
N LEU A 192 4.56 2.18 -6.42
CA LEU A 192 4.13 1.91 -5.05
C LEU A 192 5.35 1.60 -4.16
N LEU A 193 5.57 2.43 -3.15
CA LEU A 193 6.73 2.31 -2.27
C LEU A 193 6.59 1.08 -1.39
N VAL A 194 7.73 0.50 -1.00
CA VAL A 194 7.77 -0.76 -0.26
C VAL A 194 6.99 -0.70 1.06
N ASP A 195 7.06 0.45 1.75
CA ASP A 195 6.36 0.71 3.02
C ASP A 195 4.84 0.72 2.89
N ASP A 196 4.33 1.01 1.69
CA ASP A 196 2.89 1.10 1.43
C ASP A 196 2.29 -0.28 1.07
N ILE A 197 3.11 -1.24 0.64
CA ILE A 197 2.65 -2.60 0.25
C ILE A 197 1.85 -3.27 1.38
N PRO A 198 2.32 -3.32 2.64
CA PRO A 198 1.53 -3.91 3.73
C PRO A 198 0.20 -3.18 3.98
N GLY A 199 0.17 -1.86 3.77
CA GLY A 199 -1.04 -1.06 3.91
C GLY A 199 -2.07 -1.38 2.82
N VAL A 200 -1.61 -1.55 1.58
CA VAL A 200 -2.43 -2.03 0.47
C VAL A 200 -2.98 -3.42 0.77
N LEU A 201 -2.14 -4.38 1.16
CA LEU A 201 -2.59 -5.75 1.47
C LEU A 201 -3.61 -5.78 2.61
N PHE A 202 -3.40 -4.97 3.66
CA PHE A 202 -4.37 -4.83 4.73
C PHE A 202 -5.71 -4.30 4.21
N PHE A 203 -5.68 -3.24 3.40
CA PHE A 203 -6.88 -2.63 2.81
C PHE A 203 -7.66 -3.64 1.96
N LEU A 204 -6.97 -4.40 1.11
CA LEU A 204 -7.58 -5.43 0.28
C LEU A 204 -8.19 -6.56 1.12
N HIS A 205 -7.46 -7.05 2.13
CA HIS A 205 -7.95 -8.09 3.03
C HIS A 205 -9.21 -7.64 3.79
N ARG A 206 -9.23 -6.38 4.23
CA ARG A 206 -10.38 -5.77 4.91
C ARG A 206 -11.64 -5.73 4.02
N HIS A 207 -11.46 -5.58 2.72
CA HIS A 207 -12.55 -5.58 1.73
C HIS A 207 -12.77 -6.95 1.09
N PHE A 208 -12.06 -7.99 1.52
CA PHE A 208 -12.20 -9.34 0.99
C PHE A 208 -13.58 -9.92 1.38
N THR A 209 -14.20 -10.65 0.46
CA THR A 209 -15.50 -11.30 0.67
C THR A 209 -15.56 -12.61 -0.12
N PRO A 210 -16.36 -13.60 0.32
CA PRO A 210 -16.49 -14.86 -0.40
C PRO A 210 -16.83 -14.67 -1.88
N GLY A 211 -16.13 -15.39 -2.76
CA GLY A 211 -16.19 -15.21 -4.21
C GLY A 211 -15.02 -14.41 -4.80
N CYS A 212 -14.05 -13.99 -3.98
CA CYS A 212 -12.80 -13.35 -4.43
C CYS A 212 -11.57 -14.30 -4.38
N GLU A 213 -11.76 -15.55 -3.94
CA GLU A 213 -10.67 -16.48 -3.62
C GLU A 213 -9.76 -16.75 -4.83
N ASP A 214 -10.34 -16.76 -6.04
CA ASP A 214 -9.63 -16.99 -7.30
C ASP A 214 -8.53 -15.96 -7.58
N LEU A 215 -8.58 -14.79 -6.94
CA LEU A 215 -7.59 -13.71 -7.11
C LEU A 215 -6.41 -13.84 -6.14
N ILE A 216 -6.52 -14.65 -5.08
CA ILE A 216 -5.47 -14.81 -4.05
C ILE A 216 -4.13 -15.26 -4.64
N PRO A 217 -4.05 -16.30 -5.50
CA PRO A 217 -2.78 -16.75 -6.06
C PRO A 217 -2.05 -15.62 -6.78
N LEU A 218 -2.76 -14.88 -7.63
CA LEU A 218 -2.19 -13.82 -8.45
C LEU A 218 -1.75 -12.62 -7.58
N LEU A 219 -2.53 -12.27 -6.55
CA LEU A 219 -2.15 -11.22 -5.59
C LEU A 219 -0.85 -11.57 -4.87
N ILE A 220 -0.74 -12.78 -4.34
CA ILE A 220 0.46 -13.25 -3.63
C ILE A 220 1.66 -13.27 -4.59
N GLY A 221 1.54 -13.92 -5.75
CA GLY A 221 2.63 -14.00 -6.74
C GLY A 221 3.13 -12.63 -7.20
N THR A 222 2.21 -11.70 -7.49
CA THR A 222 2.55 -10.34 -7.91
C THR A 222 3.23 -9.54 -6.80
N THR A 223 2.79 -9.72 -5.55
CA THR A 223 3.42 -9.10 -4.37
C THR A 223 4.86 -9.60 -4.20
N ILE A 224 5.09 -10.91 -4.32
CA ILE A 224 6.43 -11.51 -4.22
C ILE A 224 7.35 -10.94 -5.30
N ARG A 225 6.88 -10.90 -6.55
CA ARG A 225 7.65 -10.32 -7.67
C ARG A 225 7.98 -8.86 -7.42
N ARG A 226 7.06 -8.08 -6.87
CA ARG A 226 7.31 -6.67 -6.53
C ARG A 226 8.42 -6.54 -5.48
N PHE A 227 8.42 -7.37 -4.45
CA PHE A 227 9.50 -7.37 -3.45
C PHE A 227 10.85 -7.76 -4.04
N TRP A 228 10.91 -8.74 -4.94
CA TRP A 228 12.13 -9.06 -5.69
C TRP A 228 12.68 -7.86 -6.43
N MET A 229 11.83 -7.14 -7.17
CA MET A 229 12.26 -5.96 -7.93
C MET A 229 12.79 -4.86 -7.01
N ILE A 230 12.11 -4.60 -5.89
CA ILE A 230 12.56 -3.62 -4.89
C ILE A 230 13.91 -4.02 -4.30
N PHE A 231 14.10 -5.31 -3.99
CA PHE A 231 15.35 -5.82 -3.46
C PHE A 231 16.51 -5.65 -4.45
N LEU A 232 16.28 -5.99 -5.73
CA LEU A 232 17.29 -5.88 -6.78
C LEU A 232 17.62 -4.43 -7.16
N GLU A 233 16.69 -3.50 -6.96
CA GLU A 233 16.95 -2.09 -7.24
C GLU A 233 17.90 -1.43 -6.22
N GLU A 234 18.18 -2.06 -5.07
CA GLU A 234 19.11 -1.60 -4.02
C GLU A 234 18.89 -0.17 -3.48
N LYS A 235 17.74 0.46 -3.78
CA LYS A 235 17.49 1.87 -3.45
C LYS A 235 17.07 2.13 -2.01
N LEU A 236 16.85 1.10 -1.21
CA LEU A 236 16.09 1.22 0.03
C LEU A 236 16.78 0.60 1.24
N GLY A 237 16.58 1.23 2.41
CA GLY A 237 17.13 0.76 3.67
C GLY A 237 16.63 -0.65 4.00
N ARG A 238 17.56 -1.54 4.37
CA ARG A 238 17.29 -2.94 4.73
C ARG A 238 16.16 -3.09 5.75
N ASP A 239 16.15 -2.21 6.75
CA ASP A 239 15.17 -2.20 7.83
C ASP A 239 13.73 -2.07 7.34
N ILE A 240 13.51 -1.18 6.38
CA ILE A 240 12.20 -0.91 5.81
C ILE A 240 11.71 -2.13 5.02
N LEU A 241 12.60 -2.74 4.23
CA LEU A 241 12.27 -3.95 3.46
C LEU A 241 11.89 -5.10 4.41
N LEU A 242 12.67 -5.33 5.47
CA LEU A 242 12.39 -6.39 6.45
C LEU A 242 11.03 -6.18 7.15
N LEU A 243 10.74 -4.94 7.55
CA LEU A 243 9.47 -4.60 8.19
C LEU A 243 8.29 -4.84 7.23
N SER A 244 8.43 -4.38 5.99
CA SER A 244 7.40 -4.52 4.95
C SER A 244 7.13 -5.98 4.60
N LEU A 245 8.18 -6.80 4.49
CA LEU A 245 8.05 -8.25 4.28
C LEU A 245 7.35 -8.93 5.44
N THR A 246 7.75 -8.62 6.67
CA THR A 246 7.17 -9.23 7.88
C THR A 246 5.66 -9.00 7.94
N TYR A 247 5.21 -7.76 7.69
CA TYR A 247 3.78 -7.47 7.68
C TYR A 247 3.06 -8.09 6.49
N SER A 248 3.69 -8.12 5.31
CA SER A 248 3.09 -8.71 4.11
C SER A 248 2.91 -10.23 4.24
N PHE A 249 3.83 -10.93 4.90
CA PHE A 249 3.68 -12.35 5.21
C PHE A 249 2.51 -12.60 6.16
N GLY A 250 2.28 -11.71 7.13
CA GLY A 250 1.07 -11.75 7.95
C GLY A 250 -0.22 -11.64 7.12
N TRP A 251 -0.22 -10.83 6.06
CA TRP A 251 -1.37 -10.72 5.16
C TRP A 251 -1.50 -11.92 4.21
N PHE A 252 -0.40 -12.51 3.75
CA PHE A 252 -0.46 -13.77 3.00
C PHE A 252 -1.15 -14.86 3.81
N GLN A 253 -0.83 -14.95 5.10
CA GLN A 253 -1.53 -15.83 6.03
C GLN A 253 -3.03 -15.52 6.08
N GLY A 254 -3.42 -14.26 6.28
CA GLY A 254 -4.84 -13.87 6.31
C GLY A 254 -5.61 -14.23 5.03
N PHE A 255 -5.01 -14.03 3.86
CA PHE A 255 -5.63 -14.44 2.60
C PHE A 255 -5.74 -15.97 2.45
N ILE A 256 -4.69 -16.71 2.80
CA ILE A 256 -4.73 -18.19 2.73
C ILE A 256 -5.73 -18.76 3.74
N GLU A 257 -5.90 -18.14 4.92
CA GLU A 257 -6.92 -18.52 5.91
C GLU A 257 -8.35 -18.38 5.36
N CYS A 258 -8.57 -17.51 4.37
CA CYS A 258 -9.86 -17.41 3.67
C CYS A 258 -10.17 -18.67 2.84
N LEU A 259 -9.17 -19.52 2.55
CA LEU A 259 -9.31 -20.79 1.83
C LEU A 259 -9.51 -22.00 2.76
N LYS A 260 -9.69 -21.80 4.07
CA LYS A 260 -9.73 -22.90 5.05
C LYS A 260 -10.83 -23.94 4.81
N GLU A 261 -11.92 -23.56 4.15
CA GLU A 261 -13.03 -24.47 3.87
C GLU A 261 -12.60 -25.52 2.84
N PRO A 262 -12.72 -26.83 3.14
CA PRO A 262 -12.25 -27.91 2.27
C PRO A 262 -13.24 -28.14 1.13
N THR A 263 -13.16 -27.32 0.09
CA THR A 263 -13.93 -27.46 -1.15
C THR A 263 -12.98 -27.71 -2.31
N ASP A 264 -13.39 -28.47 -3.33
CA ASP A 264 -12.56 -28.75 -4.52
C ASP A 264 -12.02 -27.46 -5.15
N LYS A 265 -12.83 -26.40 -5.16
CA LYS A 265 -12.43 -25.07 -5.63
C LYS A 265 -11.31 -24.48 -4.76
N ASN A 266 -11.44 -24.51 -3.45
CA ASN A 266 -10.42 -23.95 -2.55
C ASN A 266 -9.14 -24.78 -2.58
N GLU A 267 -9.23 -26.10 -2.69
CA GLU A 267 -8.05 -26.97 -2.84
C GLU A 267 -7.29 -26.64 -4.12
N TYR A 268 -8.00 -26.46 -5.25
CA TYR A 268 -7.40 -25.97 -6.49
C TYR A 268 -6.74 -24.60 -6.33
N ILE A 269 -7.40 -23.64 -5.66
CA ILE A 269 -6.83 -22.30 -5.44
C ILE A 269 -5.60 -22.33 -4.53
N LYS A 270 -5.60 -23.19 -3.51
CA LYS A 270 -4.42 -23.41 -2.66
C LYS A 270 -3.25 -23.96 -3.47
N GLU A 271 -3.49 -24.93 -4.36
CA GLU A 271 -2.47 -25.44 -5.28
C GLU A 271 -1.95 -24.32 -6.19
N GLN A 272 -2.83 -23.50 -6.79
CA GLN A 272 -2.40 -22.35 -7.59
C GLN A 272 -1.60 -21.33 -6.78
N THR A 273 -1.95 -21.14 -5.50
CA THR A 273 -1.21 -20.24 -4.60
C THR A 273 0.20 -20.77 -4.35
N LEU A 274 0.33 -22.08 -4.09
CA LEU A 274 1.63 -22.74 -3.93
C LEU A 274 2.48 -22.60 -5.20
N LEU A 275 1.89 -22.82 -6.38
CA LEU A 275 2.59 -22.63 -7.65
C LEU A 275 3.08 -21.18 -7.83
N GLN A 276 2.25 -20.18 -7.51
CA GLN A 276 2.70 -18.78 -7.58
C GLN A 276 3.83 -18.47 -6.59
N VAL A 277 3.84 -19.09 -5.41
CA VAL A 277 4.92 -18.94 -4.43
C VAL A 277 6.24 -19.53 -4.96
N LEU A 278 6.17 -20.69 -5.61
CA LEU A 278 7.32 -21.39 -6.19
C LEU A 278 7.82 -20.70 -7.47
N ASP A 279 6.93 -20.35 -8.39
CA ASP A 279 7.24 -19.73 -9.68
C ASP A 279 7.83 -18.31 -9.53
N ASN A 280 7.51 -17.63 -8.43
CA ASN A 280 8.11 -16.32 -8.10
C ASN A 280 9.25 -16.44 -7.07
N ASP A 281 9.79 -17.64 -6.86
CA ASP A 281 11.02 -17.91 -6.08
C ASP A 281 11.01 -17.33 -4.65
N LEU A 282 9.87 -17.37 -3.95
CA LEU A 282 9.78 -16.80 -2.60
C LEU A 282 10.78 -17.44 -1.62
N ILE A 283 11.03 -18.73 -1.75
CA ILE A 283 11.93 -19.47 -0.86
C ILE A 283 13.37 -18.97 -1.05
N SER A 284 13.83 -18.91 -2.30
CA SER A 284 15.14 -18.34 -2.64
C SER A 284 15.24 -16.88 -2.21
N PHE A 285 14.15 -16.11 -2.37
CA PHE A 285 14.10 -14.72 -1.91
C PHE A 285 14.31 -14.61 -0.41
N ILE A 286 13.57 -15.37 0.39
CA ILE A 286 13.73 -15.41 1.85
C ILE A 286 15.16 -15.82 2.20
N GLY A 287 15.73 -16.83 1.53
CA GLY A 287 17.12 -17.23 1.70
C GLY A 287 18.10 -16.08 1.44
N CYS A 288 17.91 -15.32 0.36
CA CYS A 288 18.69 -14.12 0.09
C CYS A 288 18.53 -13.10 1.23
N ILE A 289 17.31 -12.77 1.65
CA ILE A 289 17.09 -11.81 2.75
C ILE A 289 17.76 -12.27 4.06
N ILE A 290 17.70 -13.57 4.39
CA ILE A 290 18.36 -14.15 5.57
C ILE A 290 19.88 -13.93 5.53
N LEU A 291 20.52 -14.14 4.37
CA LEU A 291 21.96 -13.88 4.19
C LEU A 291 22.31 -12.39 4.36
N PHE A 292 21.35 -11.51 4.14
CA PHE A 292 21.48 -10.07 4.35
C PHE A 292 21.08 -9.62 5.77
N LEU A 293 20.67 -10.51 6.69
CA LEU A 293 20.42 -10.11 8.08
C LEU A 293 21.75 -9.79 8.77
N ASN A 294 21.75 -8.75 9.63
CA ASN A 294 22.92 -8.44 10.45
C ASN A 294 23.15 -9.56 11.47
N PRO A 295 24.30 -10.27 11.44
CA PRO A 295 24.56 -11.39 12.35
C PRO A 295 25.00 -10.92 13.75
N THR A 296 25.30 -9.63 13.93
CA THR A 296 25.89 -9.11 15.16
C THR A 296 24.81 -8.48 16.06
N PRO A 297 24.64 -8.93 17.31
CA PRO A 297 23.89 -8.15 18.28
C PRO A 297 24.62 -6.82 18.47
N PRO A 298 23.96 -5.65 18.30
CA PRO A 298 24.61 -4.39 18.54
C PRO A 298 25.10 -4.40 20.01
N LEU A 299 26.40 -4.13 20.20
CA LEU A 299 27.05 -4.01 21.51
C LEU A 299 26.43 -2.91 22.41
N LEU A 300 25.43 -2.20 21.87
CA LEU A 300 24.59 -1.24 22.54
C LEU A 300 23.14 -1.60 22.19
N GLN A 301 22.31 -1.89 23.19
CA GLN A 301 20.87 -2.22 23.09
C GLN A 301 20.01 -1.03 22.56
N LEU A 302 20.60 -0.13 21.78
CA LEU A 302 19.99 1.12 21.31
C LEU A 302 19.39 0.99 19.90
N SER A 303 19.78 0.02 19.08
CA SER A 303 19.12 -0.25 17.80
C SER A 303 18.18 -1.46 17.95
N GLY A 304 16.87 -1.26 17.76
CA GLY A 304 15.86 -2.32 17.76
C GLY A 304 16.00 -3.34 16.63
N GLU A 305 17.18 -3.48 16.04
CA GLU A 305 17.51 -4.38 14.93
C GLU A 305 17.39 -5.88 15.30
N PRO A 306 17.88 -6.36 16.47
CA PRO A 306 17.72 -7.78 16.84
C PRO A 306 16.25 -8.20 16.92
N GLU A 307 15.40 -7.33 17.45
CA GLU A 307 13.95 -7.56 17.54
C GLU A 307 13.30 -7.64 16.15
N ARG A 308 13.80 -6.85 15.18
CA ARG A 308 13.31 -6.88 13.79
C ARG A 308 13.73 -8.14 13.06
N ASN A 309 14.98 -8.56 13.19
CA ASN A 309 15.47 -9.82 12.62
C ASN A 309 14.66 -11.00 13.17
N GLU A 310 14.44 -11.04 14.48
CA GLU A 310 13.63 -12.08 15.12
C GLU A 310 12.18 -12.08 14.62
N LYS A 311 11.55 -10.92 14.50
CA LYS A 311 10.19 -10.77 13.96
C LYS A 311 10.10 -11.28 12.52
N PHE A 312 11.06 -10.93 11.68
CA PHE A 312 11.12 -11.40 10.29
C PHE A 312 11.28 -12.92 10.22
N LEU A 313 12.22 -13.50 10.99
CA LEU A 313 12.46 -14.94 11.01
C LEU A 313 11.23 -15.72 11.52
N ARG A 314 10.56 -15.25 12.58
CA ARG A 314 9.29 -15.82 13.05
C ARG A 314 8.18 -15.70 12.01
N GLY A 315 8.16 -14.61 11.23
CA GLY A 315 7.24 -14.44 10.11
C GLY A 315 7.49 -15.47 9.00
N CYS A 316 8.76 -15.71 8.67
CA CYS A 316 9.16 -16.74 7.71
C CYS A 316 8.78 -18.15 8.18
N GLU A 317 9.06 -18.49 9.44
CA GLU A 317 8.69 -19.78 10.05
C GLU A 317 7.19 -20.05 9.93
N LYS A 318 6.35 -19.09 10.31
CA LYS A 318 4.89 -19.19 10.18
C LYS A 318 4.45 -19.37 8.73
N LEU A 319 5.07 -18.62 7.81
CA LEU A 319 4.77 -18.74 6.38
C LEU A 319 5.16 -20.13 5.86
N PHE A 320 6.31 -20.67 6.23
CA PHE A 320 6.73 -22.01 5.80
C PHE A 320 5.82 -23.11 6.35
N HIS A 321 5.39 -23.02 7.62
CA HIS A 321 4.37 -23.92 8.15
C HIS A 321 3.08 -23.86 7.33
N LEU A 322 2.60 -22.65 7.05
CA LEU A 322 1.40 -22.44 6.23
C LEU A 322 1.54 -23.01 4.82
N LEU A 323 2.70 -22.84 4.18
CA LEU A 323 2.99 -23.41 2.85
C LEU A 323 3.06 -24.94 2.89
N GLY A 324 3.61 -25.52 3.95
CA GLY A 324 3.63 -26.97 4.16
C GLY A 324 2.24 -27.57 4.38
N ASP A 325 1.31 -26.79 4.91
CA ASP A 325 -0.10 -27.17 5.08
C ASP A 325 -0.93 -27.00 3.79
N LEU A 326 -0.39 -26.36 2.74
CA LEU A 326 -1.07 -26.27 1.45
C LEU A 326 -1.08 -27.66 0.75
N PRO A 327 -2.14 -27.97 -0.02
CA PRO A 327 -2.28 -29.27 -0.67
C PRO A 327 -1.17 -29.44 -1.70
N SER A 328 -0.66 -30.68 -1.79
CA SER A 328 0.47 -31.15 -2.60
C SER A 328 1.87 -30.93 -2.02
N GLY A 329 2.17 -31.57 -0.88
CA GLY A 329 3.55 -31.78 -0.41
C GLY A 329 4.48 -32.29 -1.52
N ASN A 330 3.97 -33.16 -2.40
CA ASN A 330 4.71 -33.65 -3.57
C ASN A 330 5.23 -32.54 -4.51
N ARG A 331 4.57 -31.36 -4.60
CA ARG A 331 5.02 -30.25 -5.45
C ARG A 331 6.19 -29.49 -4.84
N LEU A 332 6.19 -29.34 -3.52
CA LEU A 332 7.35 -28.81 -2.80
C LEU A 332 8.52 -29.77 -2.97
N ASP A 333 8.29 -31.07 -2.72
CA ASP A 333 9.28 -32.12 -2.93
C ASP A 333 9.83 -32.11 -4.37
N GLU A 334 8.98 -32.09 -5.41
CA GLU A 334 9.37 -31.98 -6.82
C GLU A 334 10.20 -30.72 -7.12
N HIS A 335 9.82 -29.58 -6.54
CA HIS A 335 10.53 -28.32 -6.73
C HIS A 335 11.94 -28.37 -6.12
N PHE A 336 12.08 -28.90 -4.92
CA PHE A 336 13.37 -29.03 -4.23
C PHE A 336 14.25 -30.13 -4.84
N ASP A 337 13.66 -31.27 -5.21
CA ASP A 337 14.33 -32.35 -5.94
C ASP A 337 14.91 -31.85 -7.27
N SER A 338 14.16 -31.03 -8.02
CA SER A 338 14.65 -30.41 -9.26
C SER A 338 15.87 -29.51 -9.06
N ARG A 339 16.10 -29.03 -7.83
CA ARG A 339 17.22 -28.19 -7.42
C ARG A 339 18.31 -28.96 -6.66
N ASN A 340 18.18 -30.29 -6.54
CA ASN A 340 19.05 -31.16 -5.74
C ASN A 340 19.14 -30.77 -4.25
N VAL A 341 18.04 -30.28 -3.69
CA VAL A 341 17.92 -29.95 -2.26
C VAL A 341 16.81 -30.83 -1.68
N GLY A 342 17.00 -31.38 -0.48
CA GLY A 342 15.92 -32.09 0.22
C GLY A 342 15.01 -31.10 0.94
N TRP A 343 13.70 -31.31 0.87
CA TRP A 343 12.69 -30.52 1.59
C TRP A 343 12.54 -30.96 3.05
#